data_AF-A0AAW1Q1D1-F1
#
_entry.id   AF-A0AAW1Q1D1-F1
#
_cell.length_a   1.000
_cell.length_b   1.000
_cell.length_c   1.000
_cell.angle_alpha   90.00
_cell.angle_beta   90.00
_cell.angle_gamma   90.00
#
_symmetry.space_group_name_H-M   'P 1'
#
loop_
_entity.id
_entity.type
_entity.pdbx_description
1 polymer ?
#
loop_
_entity_poly.entity_id
_entity_poly.type
_entity_poly.pdbx_seq_one_letter_code
_entity_poly.pdbx_strand_id
1 'polypeptide(L)'
;MVKVNIELSGGLELLFGNQKTHQIDMPADNGNKQVQLGSLLVWARDNLLTERPELFMKGNTVRPGILVLINDVDWELRWHSA
;
A
#
# COMPACT_ATOMS: atom_id res chain seq x y z
N MET A 1 -11.68 -11.76 5.62
CA MET A 1 -11.31 -10.71 4.65
C MET A 1 -11.35 -9.37 5.36
N VAL A 2 -10.40 -8.49 5.05
CA VAL A 2 -10.33 -7.13 5.58
C VAL A 2 -10.47 -6.17 4.42
N LYS A 3 -11.44 -5.26 4.52
CA LYS A 3 -11.62 -4.18 3.54
C LYS A 3 -10.58 -3.11 3.79
N VAL A 4 -9.80 -2.80 2.77
CA VAL A 4 -8.79 -1.75 2.80
C VAL A 4 -9.11 -0.74 1.71
N ASN A 5 -9.12 0.54 2.08
CA ASN A 5 -9.21 1.64 1.13
C ASN A 5 -7.79 2.18 0.89
N ILE A 6 -7.34 2.13 -0.35
CA ILE A 6 -6.04 2.69 -0.77
C ILE A 6 -6.33 3.98 -1.51
N GLU A 7 -5.69 5.06 -1.08
CA GLU A 7 -5.74 6.37 -1.73
C GLU A 7 -4.37 6.75 -2.26
N LEU A 8 -4.32 7.11 -3.54
CA LEU A 8 -3.13 7.47 -4.29
C LEU A 8 -3.23 8.95 -4.68
N SER A 9 -2.14 9.66 -4.49
CA SER A 9 -2.03 11.10 -4.75
C SER A 9 -0.60 11.45 -5.15
N GLY A 10 -0.36 12.72 -5.50
CA GLY A 10 0.97 13.22 -5.86
C GLY A 10 1.51 12.66 -7.18
N GLY A 11 0.63 12.21 -8.08
CA GLY A 11 1.00 11.59 -9.35
C GLY A 11 1.22 10.08 -9.25
N LEU A 12 1.09 9.51 -8.06
CA LEU A 12 1.19 8.06 -7.87
C LEU A 12 0.02 7.34 -8.54
N GLU A 13 -1.16 7.96 -8.63
CA GLU A 13 -2.34 7.41 -9.31
C GLU A 13 -2.06 7.04 -10.79
N LEU A 14 -1.11 7.71 -11.44
CA LEU A 14 -0.72 7.42 -12.82
C LEU A 14 -0.12 6.02 -12.98
N LEU A 15 0.52 5.50 -11.92
CA LEU A 15 1.10 4.16 -11.93
C LEU A 15 0.05 3.05 -11.77
N PHE A 16 -1.16 3.41 -11.37
CA PHE A 16 -2.27 2.51 -11.04
C PHE A 16 -3.48 2.79 -11.94
N GLY A 17 -3.23 2.99 -13.24
CA GLY A 17 -4.29 3.20 -14.23
C GLY A 17 -5.01 4.56 -14.12
N ASN A 18 -4.36 5.57 -13.55
CA ASN A 18 -4.93 6.90 -13.30
C ASN A 18 -6.17 6.86 -12.37
N GLN A 19 -6.22 5.88 -11.47
CA GLN A 19 -7.26 5.73 -10.46
C GLN A 19 -6.74 6.16 -9.08
N LYS A 20 -7.46 7.05 -8.41
CA LYS A 20 -7.04 7.59 -7.11
C LYS A 20 -7.40 6.71 -5.93
N THR A 21 -8.48 5.95 -6.03
CA THR A 21 -9.03 5.21 -4.89
C THR A 21 -9.29 3.77 -5.29
N HIS A 22 -8.77 2.82 -4.50
CA HIS A 22 -8.99 1.40 -4.69
C HIS A 22 -9.53 0.79 -3.40
N GLN A 23 -10.73 0.22 -3.47
CA GLN A 23 -11.27 -0.59 -2.39
C GLN A 23 -10.97 -2.05 -2.69
N ILE A 24 -10.26 -2.70 -1.77
CA ILE A 24 -9.83 -4.08 -1.95
C ILE A 24 -10.21 -4.93 -0.74
N ASP A 25 -10.52 -6.20 -1.00
CA ASP A 25 -10.77 -7.21 0.01
C ASP A 25 -9.53 -8.08 0.17
N MET A 26 -8.73 -7.82 1.21
CA MET A 26 -7.52 -8.59 1.51
C MET A 26 -7.83 -9.83 2.37
N PRO A 27 -7.17 -10.98 2.12
CA PRO A 27 -7.21 -12.09 3.05
C PRO A 27 -6.58 -11.67 4.39
N ALA A 28 -7.24 -12.05 5.49
CA ALA A 28 -6.76 -11.78 6.84
C ALA A 28 -5.65 -12.78 7.18
N ASP A 29 -4.55 -12.32 7.77
CA ASP A 29 -3.44 -13.21 8.12
C ASP A 29 -3.80 -14.00 9.40
N ASN A 30 -3.78 -15.34 9.32
CA ASN A 30 -3.98 -16.27 10.44
C ASN A 30 -5.23 -16.04 11.32
N GLY A 31 -6.36 -15.65 10.73
CA GLY A 31 -7.64 -15.53 11.45
C GLY A 31 -7.77 -14.28 12.34
N ASN A 32 -6.69 -13.53 12.54
CA ASN A 32 -6.76 -12.19 13.10
C ASN A 32 -7.12 -11.19 12.01
N LYS A 33 -7.98 -10.21 12.30
CA LYS A 33 -8.40 -9.14 11.37
C LYS A 33 -7.27 -8.12 11.07
N GLN A 34 -6.04 -8.59 10.93
CA GLN A 34 -4.86 -7.77 10.72
C GLN A 34 -4.26 -8.10 9.35
N VAL A 35 -3.82 -7.04 8.67
CA VAL A 35 -3.13 -7.11 7.39
C VAL A 35 -1.79 -6.42 7.59
N GLN A 36 -0.71 -7.11 7.22
CA GLN A 36 0.62 -6.51 7.26
C GLN A 36 0.79 -5.56 6.08
N LEU A 37 1.33 -4.36 6.32
CA LEU A 37 1.53 -3.37 5.27
C LEU A 37 2.47 -3.89 4.17
N GLY A 38 3.51 -4.64 4.51
CA GLY A 38 4.41 -5.24 3.52
C GLY A 38 3.65 -6.14 2.52
N SER A 39 2.76 -6.99 3.02
CA SER A 39 1.91 -7.84 2.19
C SER A 39 0.94 -7.02 1.33
N LEU A 40 0.40 -5.93 1.87
CA LEU A 40 -0.45 -5.01 1.11
C LEU A 40 0.29 -4.33 -0.04
N LEU A 41 1.53 -3.87 0.18
CA LEU A 41 2.35 -3.23 -0.84
C LEU A 41 2.71 -4.20 -1.97
N VAL A 42 3.13 -5.42 -1.62
CA VAL A 42 3.41 -6.48 -2.58
C VAL A 42 2.17 -6.83 -3.38
N TRP A 43 1.02 -6.99 -2.72
CA TRP A 43 -0.23 -7.28 -3.39
C TRP A 43 -0.65 -6.14 -4.34
N ALA A 44 -0.52 -4.88 -3.92
CA ALA A 44 -0.85 -3.72 -4.75
C ALA A 44 0.08 -3.63 -5.98
N ARG A 45 1.38 -3.91 -5.82
CA ARG A 45 2.33 -4.02 -6.93
C ARG A 45 1.90 -5.10 -7.94
N ASP A 46 1.49 -6.27 -7.45
CA ASP A 46 1.21 -7.41 -8.32
C ASP A 46 -0.18 -7.37 -8.97
N ASN A 47 -1.14 -6.64 -8.39
CA ASN A 47 -2.55 -6.67 -8.82
C ASN A 47 -3.09 -5.33 -9.33
N LEU A 48 -2.59 -4.20 -8.82
CA LEU A 48 -3.14 -2.87 -9.16
C LEU A 48 -2.19 -2.05 -10.05
N LEU A 49 -0.88 -2.28 -9.94
CA LEU A 49 0.11 -1.51 -10.68
C LEU A 49 0.01 -1.80 -12.17
N THR A 50 -0.14 -0.76 -12.98
CA THR A 50 -0.19 -0.85 -14.45
C THR A 50 1.13 -0.47 -15.10
N GLU A 51 1.99 0.23 -14.34
CA GLU A 51 3.30 0.70 -14.77
C GLU A 51 4.43 -0.15 -14.18
N ARG A 52 5.68 0.27 -14.43
CA ARG A 52 6.86 -0.50 -14.02
C ARG A 52 7.00 -0.58 -12.48
N PRO A 53 7.22 -1.78 -11.90
CA PRO A 53 7.37 -1.99 -10.46
C PRO A 53 8.40 -1.10 -9.77
N GLU A 54 9.52 -0.80 -10.42
CA GLU A 54 10.59 0.03 -9.87
C GLU A 54 10.21 1.50 -9.65
N LEU A 55 9.11 1.96 -10.26
CA LEU A 55 8.60 3.31 -10.03
C LEU A 55 7.87 3.42 -8.68
N PHE A 56 7.30 2.32 -8.20
CA PHE A 56 6.55 2.24 -6.94
C PHE A 56 7.36 1.62 -5.80
N MET A 57 8.12 0.55 -6.06
CA MET A 57 8.87 -0.20 -5.05
C MET A 57 10.37 -0.20 -5.30
N LYS A 58 11.15 -0.24 -4.22
CA LYS A 58 12.60 -0.47 -4.24
C LYS A 58 12.94 -1.59 -3.26
N GLY A 59 13.29 -2.76 -3.79
CA GLY A 59 13.46 -3.97 -2.97
C GLY A 59 12.13 -4.43 -2.37
N ASN A 60 12.07 -4.54 -1.04
CA ASN A 60 10.88 -5.03 -0.31
C ASN A 60 10.02 -3.90 0.29
N THR A 61 10.27 -2.65 -0.08
CA THR A 61 9.53 -1.48 0.45
C THR A 61 9.21 -0.48 -0.66
N VAL A 62 8.40 0.54 -0.35
CA VAL A 62 8.10 1.63 -1.28
C VAL A 62 9.36 2.41 -1.66
N ARG A 63 9.36 3.00 -2.85
CA ARG A 63 10.47 3.84 -3.33
C ARG A 63 10.65 5.05 -2.40
N PRO A 64 11.89 5.42 -2.03
CA PRO A 64 12.16 6.64 -1.28
C PRO A 64 11.55 7.86 -1.95
N GLY A 65 10.87 8.70 -1.16
CA GLY A 65 10.10 9.84 -1.64
C GLY A 65 8.58 9.60 -1.71
N ILE A 66 8.12 8.36 -1.53
CA ILE A 66 6.71 8.04 -1.33
C ILE A 66 6.41 8.09 0.18
N LEU A 67 5.47 8.95 0.58
CA LEU A 67 4.94 8.99 1.94
C LEU A 67 3.79 7.99 2.08
N VAL A 68 3.79 7.18 3.13
CA VAL A 68 2.73 6.21 3.41
C VAL A 68 2.03 6.58 4.70
N LEU A 69 0.70 6.72 4.63
CA LEU A 69 -0.16 6.99 5.78
C LEU A 69 -1.06 5.79 6.03
N ILE A 70 -1.15 5.35 7.28
CA ILE A 70 -2.09 4.31 7.72
C ILE A 70 -3.14 4.99 8.62
N ASN A 71 -4.38 5.11 8.12
CA ASN A 71 -5.46 5.82 8.81
C ASN A 71 -5.02 7.24 9.24
N ASP A 72 -4.49 8.01 8.28
CA ASP A 72 -3.98 9.38 8.45
C ASP A 72 -2.80 9.53 9.40
N VAL A 73 -2.20 8.43 9.84
CA VAL A 73 -1.00 8.41 10.68
C VAL A 73 0.20 7.99 9.85
N ASP A 74 1.27 8.76 9.95
CA ASP A 74 2.55 8.43 9.35
C ASP A 74 3.02 7.04 9.80
N TRP A 75 3.31 6.17 8.84
CA TRP A 75 3.77 4.81 9.09
C TRP A 75 5.07 4.75 9.90
N GLU A 76 5.94 5.76 9.82
CA GLU A 76 7.20 5.82 10.58
C GLU A 76 6.94 6.03 12.07
N LEU A 77 5.83 6.68 12.43
CA LEU A 77 5.40 6.86 13.82
C LEU A 77 4.91 5.54 14.43
N ARG A 78 4.45 4.59 13.61
CA ARG A 78 4.04 3.25 14.08
C ARG A 78 5.24 2.35 14.41
N TRP A 79 6.44 2.67 13.92
CA TRP A 79 7.66 1.92 14.27
C TRP A 79 8.11 2.16 15.72
N HIS A 80 7.82 3.33 16.30
CA HIS A 80 8.21 3.69 17.66
C HIS A 80 7.24 3.19 18.76
N SER A 81 6.25 2.39 18.40
CA SER A 81 5.25 1.84 19.33
C SER A 81 5.28 0.31 19.37
N ALA A 82 6.48 -0.27 19.41
CA ALA A 82 6.71 -1.68 19.71
C ALA A 82 7.03 -1.87 21.20
#